data_AF-A0A550GVX5-F1
#
_entry.id   AF-A0A550GVX5-F1
#
_cell.length_a   1.000
_cell.length_b   1.000
_cell.length_c   1.000
_cell.angle_alpha   90.00
_cell.angle_beta   90.00
_cell.angle_gamma   90.00
#
_symmetry.space_group_name_H-M   'P 1'
#
loop_
_entity.id
_entity.type
_entity.pdbx_description
1 polymer ?
#
loop_
_entity_poly.entity_id
_entity_poly.type
_entity_poly.pdbx_seq_one_letter_code
_entity_poly.pdbx_strand_id
1 'polypeptide(L)'
;MNDHKSDIPKPEEISGLLAAVSKELPGLVKGILEAFFSPEAAADMGKSVATFYTTLKEGGIPDDTALAMTKDYLGTLTRWSESLKGMRFGNHEG
;
A
#
# COMPACT_ATOMS: atom_id res chain seq x y z
N MET A 1 -44.68 -19.25 -19.31
CA MET A 1 -44.41 -19.13 -17.86
C MET A 1 -42.92 -19.33 -17.66
N ASN A 2 -42.34 -18.55 -16.76
CA ASN A 2 -40.90 -18.33 -16.58
C ASN A 2 -40.16 -19.57 -16.05
N ASP A 3 -38.98 -19.85 -16.63
CA ASP A 3 -37.95 -20.70 -16.01
C ASP A 3 -36.59 -19.96 -16.09
N HIS A 4 -36.49 -18.78 -15.46
CA HIS A 4 -35.18 -18.27 -15.03
C HIS A 4 -34.77 -19.05 -13.78
N LYS A 5 -34.29 -20.27 -13.98
CA LYS A 5 -33.57 -20.99 -12.94
C LYS A 5 -32.29 -20.20 -12.74
N SER A 6 -32.22 -19.43 -11.66
CA SER A 6 -31.09 -18.56 -11.36
C SER A 6 -29.80 -19.35 -11.52
N ASP A 7 -28.96 -18.89 -12.44
CA ASP A 7 -27.64 -19.45 -12.80
C ASP A 7 -26.62 -19.14 -11.68
N ILE A 8 -27.02 -19.42 -10.44
CA ILE A 8 -26.20 -19.21 -9.27
C ILE A 8 -25.22 -20.38 -9.24
N PRO A 9 -23.91 -20.13 -9.38
CA PRO A 9 -22.91 -21.19 -9.36
C PRO A 9 -22.99 -21.98 -8.06
N LYS A 10 -22.73 -23.28 -8.14
CA LYS A 10 -22.79 -24.18 -7.00
C LYS A 10 -21.73 -23.82 -5.96
N PRO A 11 -21.93 -24.17 -4.67
CA PRO A 11 -20.97 -23.88 -3.61
C PRO A 11 -19.54 -24.35 -3.92
N GLU A 12 -19.38 -25.47 -4.61
CA GLU A 12 -18.08 -26.03 -5.00
C GLU A 12 -17.39 -25.16 -6.06
N GLU A 13 -18.15 -24.59 -6.99
CA GLU A 13 -17.64 -23.71 -8.05
C GLU A 13 -17.22 -22.35 -7.46
N ILE A 14 -18.01 -21.82 -6.52
CA ILE A 14 -17.66 -20.61 -5.75
C ILE A 14 -16.39 -20.85 -4.92
N SER A 15 -16.30 -22.00 -4.25
CA SER A 15 -15.13 -22.36 -3.43
C SER A 15 -13.87 -22.50 -4.30
N GLY A 16 -13.99 -23.09 -5.49
CA GLY A 16 -12.90 -23.18 -6.46
C GLY A 16 -12.42 -21.81 -6.95
N LEU A 17 -13.36 -20.91 -7.25
CA LEU A 17 -13.04 -19.53 -7.64
C LEU A 17 -12.34 -18.77 -6.52
N LEU A 18 -12.84 -18.85 -5.29
CA LEU A 18 -12.25 -18.19 -4.13
C LEU A 18 -10.87 -18.77 -3.80
N ALA A 19 -10.66 -20.08 -3.95
CA ALA A 19 -9.36 -20.71 -3.78
C ALA A 19 -8.35 -20.23 -4.82
N ALA A 20 -8.77 -20.10 -6.09
CA ALA A 20 -7.94 -19.54 -7.14
C ALA A 20 -7.56 -18.08 -6.86
N VAL A 21 -8.53 -17.24 -6.48
CA VAL A 21 -8.26 -15.83 -6.12
C VAL A 21 -7.33 -15.74 -4.91
N SER A 22 -7.57 -16.54 -3.86
CA SER A 22 -6.74 -16.56 -2.65
C SER A 22 -5.30 -16.98 -2.93
N LYS A 23 -5.05 -17.79 -3.97
CA LYS A 23 -3.70 -18.19 -4.37
C LYS A 23 -2.93 -17.05 -5.05
N GLU A 24 -3.62 -16.20 -5.80
CA GLU A 24 -3.01 -15.09 -6.54
C GLU A 24 -2.84 -13.81 -5.70
N LEU A 25 -3.71 -13.59 -4.71
CA LEU A 25 -3.67 -12.42 -3.83
C LEU A 25 -2.31 -12.16 -3.15
N PRO A 26 -1.62 -13.17 -2.57
CA PRO A 26 -0.30 -12.98 -1.98
C PRO A 26 0.74 -12.45 -2.97
N GLY A 27 0.72 -12.93 -4.22
CA GLY A 27 1.63 -12.52 -5.29
C GLY A 27 1.39 -11.07 -5.73
N LEU A 28 0.12 -10.69 -5.91
CA LEU A 28 -0.26 -9.31 -6.24
C LEU A 28 0.20 -8.32 -5.16
N VAL A 29 -0.04 -8.65 -3.89
CA VAL A 29 0.39 -7.77 -2.79
C VAL A 29 1.91 -7.69 -2.69
N LYS A 30 2.61 -8.83 -2.88
CA LYS A 30 4.07 -8.83 -2.92
C LYS A 30 4.60 -7.93 -4.04
N GLY A 31 4.02 -8.01 -5.24
CA GLY A 31 4.41 -7.16 -6.37
C GLY A 31 4.21 -5.66 -6.11
N ILE A 32 3.11 -5.27 -5.46
CA ILE A 32 2.89 -3.87 -5.04
C ILE A 32 3.95 -3.44 -4.02
N LEU A 33 4.25 -4.28 -3.03
CA LEU A 33 5.28 -3.97 -2.03
C LEU A 33 6.66 -3.86 -2.67
N GLU A 34 7.03 -4.78 -3.56
CA GLU A 34 8.30 -4.73 -4.30
C GLU A 34 8.39 -3.48 -5.18
N ALA A 35 7.30 -3.06 -5.82
CA ALA A 35 7.26 -1.81 -6.56
C ALA A 35 7.52 -0.59 -5.64
N PHE A 36 6.89 -0.55 -4.46
CA PHE A 36 7.05 0.53 -3.47
C PHE A 36 8.41 0.53 -2.76
N PHE A 37 9.03 -0.64 -2.56
CA PHE A 37 10.34 -0.80 -1.91
C PHE A 37 11.48 -1.03 -2.90
N SER A 38 11.22 -0.87 -4.20
CA SER A 38 12.25 -0.99 -5.24
C SER A 38 13.31 0.10 -5.07
N PRO A 39 14.56 -0.13 -5.51
CA PRO A 39 15.60 0.90 -5.53
C PRO A 39 15.16 2.17 -6.27
N GLU A 40 14.34 2.03 -7.32
CA GLU A 40 13.79 3.15 -8.10
C GLU A 40 12.76 3.95 -7.27
N ALA A 41 11.80 3.28 -6.62
CA ALA A 41 10.85 3.95 -5.74
C ALA A 41 11.54 4.62 -4.53
N ALA A 42 12.59 3.99 -3.99
CA ALA A 42 13.40 4.61 -2.94
C ALA A 42 14.13 5.87 -3.45
N ALA A 43 14.66 5.85 -4.67
CA ALA A 43 15.32 7.00 -5.29
C ALA A 43 14.31 8.15 -5.56
N ASP A 44 13.14 7.85 -6.09
CA ASP A 44 12.08 8.82 -6.35
C ASP A 44 11.54 9.44 -5.05
N MET A 45 11.38 8.63 -4.00
CA MET A 45 11.04 9.11 -2.67
C MET A 45 12.13 10.05 -2.14
N GLY A 46 13.41 9.67 -2.24
CA GLY A 46 14.53 10.51 -1.83
C GLY A 46 14.56 11.86 -2.55
N LYS A 47 14.30 11.87 -3.86
CA LYS A 47 14.20 13.09 -4.66
C LYS A 47 13.02 13.96 -4.21
N SER A 48 11.86 13.36 -3.95
CA SER A 48 10.67 14.08 -3.49
C SER A 48 10.90 14.74 -2.13
N VAL A 49 11.56 14.03 -1.20
CA VAL A 49 11.94 14.54 0.12
C VAL A 49 12.90 15.73 -0.01
N ALA A 50 13.92 15.61 -0.86
CA ALA A 50 14.89 16.67 -1.10
C ALA A 50 14.24 17.92 -1.71
N THR A 51 13.35 17.74 -2.69
CA THR A 51 12.58 18.83 -3.30
C THR A 51 11.71 19.51 -2.24
N PHE A 52 10.96 18.74 -1.44
CA PHE A 52 10.10 19.30 -0.39
C PHE A 52 10.89 20.17 0.60
N TYR A 53 11.98 19.64 1.15
CA TYR A 53 12.86 20.40 2.04
C TYR A 53 13.40 21.67 1.38
N THR A 54 13.88 21.57 0.13
CA THR A 54 14.43 22.71 -0.61
C THR A 54 13.37 23.80 -0.82
N THR A 55 12.16 23.42 -1.24
CA THR A 55 11.05 24.37 -1.45
C THR A 55 10.62 25.07 -0.16
N LEU A 56 10.63 24.37 0.99
CA LEU A 56 10.35 25.01 2.28
C LEU A 56 11.39 26.10 2.59
N LYS A 57 12.68 25.84 2.34
CA LYS A 57 13.75 26.83 2.56
C LYS A 57 13.67 28.00 1.60
N GLU A 58 13.41 27.73 0.33
CA GLU A 58 13.20 28.77 -0.69
C GLU A 58 11.98 29.64 -0.36
N GLY A 59 10.96 29.07 0.27
CA GLY A 59 9.81 29.79 0.82
C GLY A 59 10.10 30.61 2.07
N GLY A 60 11.34 30.64 2.56
CA GLY A 60 11.76 31.42 3.72
C GLY A 60 11.62 30.71 5.07
N ILE A 61 11.34 29.40 5.08
CA ILE A 61 11.31 28.63 6.33
C ILE A 61 12.75 28.39 6.80
N PRO A 62 13.07 28.67 8.09
CA PRO A 62 14.38 28.39 8.65
C PRO A 62 14.79 26.92 8.51
N ASP A 63 16.09 26.66 8.33
CA ASP A 63 16.64 25.34 8.00
C ASP A 63 16.19 24.23 8.97
N ASP A 64 16.33 24.47 10.27
CA ASP A 64 15.94 23.53 11.32
C ASP A 64 14.44 23.21 11.29
N THR A 65 13.61 24.23 11.04
CA THR A 65 12.14 24.09 10.94
C THR A 65 11.77 23.31 9.68
N ALA A 66 12.37 23.63 8.54
CA ALA A 66 12.14 22.91 7.28
C ALA A 66 12.54 21.42 7.41
N LEU A 67 13.67 21.15 8.08
CA LEU A 67 14.14 19.80 8.36
C LEU A 67 13.15 19.05 9.28
N ALA A 68 12.65 19.70 10.33
CA ALA A 68 11.66 19.12 11.22
C ALA A 68 10.35 18.77 10.49
N MET A 69 9.79 19.70 9.71
CA MET A 69 8.59 19.47 8.90
C MET A 69 8.76 18.32 7.90
N THR A 70 9.93 18.22 7.28
CA THR A 70 10.26 17.13 6.35
C THR A 70 10.31 15.78 7.06
N LYS A 71 10.93 15.71 8.24
CA LYS A 71 10.99 14.49 9.07
C LYS A 71 9.59 14.06 9.54
N ASP A 72 8.75 15.00 9.95
CA ASP A 72 7.38 14.72 10.40
C ASP A 72 6.50 14.19 9.26
N TYR A 73 6.62 14.78 8.07
CA TYR A 73 5.94 14.31 6.87
C TYR A 73 6.34 12.86 6.54
N LEU A 74 7.64 12.58 6.51
CA LEU A 74 8.16 11.22 6.30
C LEU A 74 7.69 10.24 7.39
N GLY A 75 7.76 10.64 8.65
CA GLY A 75 7.31 9.80 9.77
C GLY A 75 5.83 9.45 9.70
N THR A 76 5.00 10.35 9.16
CA THR A 76 3.56 10.08 8.92
C THR A 76 3.37 9.02 7.84
N LEU A 77 4.11 9.12 6.72
CA LEU A 77 4.08 8.12 5.66
C LEU A 77 4.54 6.74 6.13
N THR A 78 5.63 6.67 6.92
CA THR A 78 6.12 5.42 7.48
C THR A 78 5.10 4.77 8.41
N ARG A 79 4.52 5.53 9.34
CA ARG A 79 3.46 5.02 10.25
C ARG A 79 2.24 4.50 9.51
N TRP A 80 1.82 5.19 8.44
CA TRP A 80 0.74 4.71 7.59
C TRP A 80 1.11 3.38 6.90
N SER A 81 2.32 3.28 6.35
CA SER A 81 2.81 2.05 5.72
C SER A 81 2.88 0.87 6.70
N GLU A 82 3.30 1.12 7.94
CA GLU A 82 3.35 0.11 9.00
C GLU A 82 1.95 -0.33 9.42
N SER A 83 1.01 0.61 9.52
CA SER A 83 -0.40 0.32 9.83
C SER A 83 -1.04 -0.56 8.75
N LEU A 84 -0.75 -0.27 7.46
CA LEU A 84 -1.19 -1.11 6.34
C LEU A 84 -0.55 -2.51 6.37
N LYS A 85 0.74 -2.62 6.72
CA LYS A 85 1.39 -3.91 6.92
C LYS A 85 0.76 -4.68 8.08
N GLY A 86 0.48 -4.03 9.21
CA GLY A 86 -0.14 -4.64 10.40
C GLY A 86 -1.55 -5.19 10.14
N MET A 87 -2.35 -4.50 9.31
CA MET A 87 -3.66 -4.98 8.86
C MET A 87 -3.58 -6.28 8.04
N ARG A 88 -2.39 -6.60 7.48
CA ARG A 88 -2.13 -7.78 6.66
C ARG A 88 -1.78 -9.04 7.45
N PHE A 89 -1.54 -8.93 8.76
CA PHE A 89 -1.11 -10.05 9.61
C PHE A 89 -2.16 -10.51 10.64
N GLY A 90 -3.37 -9.95 10.62
CA GLY A 90 -4.45 -10.33 11.53
C GLY A 90 -5.64 -10.97 10.81
N ASN A 91 -5.50 -12.21 10.30
CA ASN A 91 -6.60 -13.21 10.27
C ASN A 91 -6.13 -14.60 9.77
N HIS A 92 -5.86 -15.54 10.69
CA HIS A 92 -6.30 -16.95 10.70
C HIS A 92 -5.51 -17.74 11.78
N GLU A 93 -5.98 -17.66 13.02
CA GLU A 93 -5.89 -18.78 13.97
C GLU A 93 -7.34 -19.15 14.31
N GLY A 94 -7.74 -20.36 13.95
CA GLY A 94 -9.10 -20.88 14.00
C GLY A 94 -9.26 -22.06 13.05
#